data_AF-A0A7S2GN05-F1
#
_entry.id   AF-A0A7S2GN05-F1
#
_cell.length_a   1.000
_cell.length_b   1.000
_cell.length_c   1.000
_cell.angle_alpha   90.00
_cell.angle_beta   90.00
_cell.angle_gamma   90.00
#
_symmetry.space_group_name_H-M   'P 1'
#
loop_
_entity.id
_entity.type
_entity.pdbx_description
1 polymer ?
#
loop_
_entity_poly.entity_id
_entity_poly.type
_entity_poly.pdbx_seq_one_letter_code
_entity_poly.pdbx_strand_id
1 'polypeptide(L)'
;GAKLFDHSTSKVAPMTEDQVCDFADTLMGALTYCEPDENARSWYKLYRHIDADDNGRVEYPELSRVVRDQLNLSTSALPDEVLQSFWLKLDADRSGWVS
;
A
#
# COMPACT_ATOMS: atom_id res chain seq x y z
N GLY A 1 19.30 -7.33 1.06
CA GLY A 1 18.44 -6.52 0.17
C GLY A 1 17.07 -7.12 0.20
N ALA A 2 16.06 -6.35 0.58
CA ALA A 2 14.68 -6.81 0.50
C ALA A 2 14.39 -7.20 -0.95
N LYS A 3 13.75 -8.36 -1.17
CA LYS A 3 13.37 -8.76 -2.52
C LYS A 3 12.35 -7.76 -3.04
N LEU A 4 12.72 -7.03 -4.09
CA LEU A 4 11.81 -6.19 -4.86
C LEU A 4 10.65 -7.05 -5.37
N PHE A 5 9.45 -6.47 -5.41
CA PHE A 5 8.30 -7.12 -6.01
C PHE A 5 8.49 -7.18 -7.53
N ASP A 6 8.62 -8.40 -8.06
CA ASP A 6 8.89 -8.60 -9.48
C ASP A 6 7.60 -8.65 -10.30
N HIS A 7 7.30 -7.54 -10.97
CA HIS A 7 6.18 -7.39 -11.90
C HIS A 7 6.11 -8.49 -12.96
N SER A 8 7.25 -9.03 -13.40
CA SER A 8 7.32 -10.00 -14.50
C SER A 8 6.90 -11.42 -14.09
N THR A 9 6.90 -11.71 -12.78
CA THR A 9 6.53 -13.03 -12.24
C THR A 9 5.16 -13.04 -11.58
N SER A 10 4.54 -11.87 -11.41
CA SER A 10 3.18 -11.77 -10.86
C SER A 10 2.16 -12.43 -11.80
N LYS A 11 1.33 -13.30 -11.22
CA LYS A 11 0.15 -13.89 -11.90
C LYS A 11 -1.13 -13.08 -11.67
N VAL A 12 -1.03 -12.00 -10.91
CA VAL A 12 -2.15 -11.15 -10.50
C VAL A 12 -2.27 -9.97 -11.48
N ALA A 13 -3.50 -9.63 -11.87
CA ALA A 13 -3.79 -8.45 -12.70
C ALA A 13 -3.81 -7.17 -11.83
N PRO A 14 -3.42 -6.00 -12.36
CA PRO A 14 -3.59 -4.73 -11.65
C PRO A 14 -5.08 -4.42 -11.41
N MET A 15 -5.37 -3.72 -10.31
CA MET A 15 -6.73 -3.27 -10.00
C MET A 15 -7.30 -2.33 -11.07
N THR A 16 -8.62 -2.36 -11.24
CA THR A 16 -9.36 -1.31 -11.97
C THR A 16 -9.44 -0.03 -11.14
N GLU A 17 -9.83 1.09 -11.76
CA GLU A 17 -10.00 2.36 -11.02
C GLU A 17 -11.05 2.24 -9.89
N ASP A 18 -12.17 1.57 -10.15
CA ASP A 18 -13.21 1.37 -9.13
C ASP A 18 -12.68 0.56 -7.94
N GLN A 19 -11.89 -0.49 -8.20
CA GLN A 19 -11.26 -1.30 -7.14
C GLN A 19 -10.22 -0.51 -6.34
N VAL A 20 -9.50 0.41 -6.99
CA VAL A 20 -8.57 1.33 -6.31
C VAL A 20 -9.32 2.21 -5.33
N CYS A 21 -10.48 2.76 -5.71
CA CYS A 21 -11.30 3.58 -4.82
C CYS A 21 -11.76 2.80 -3.57
N ASP A 22 -12.31 1.60 -3.75
CA ASP A 22 -12.77 0.77 -2.63
C ASP A 22 -11.61 0.37 -1.70
N PHE A 23 -10.44 0.09 -2.28
CA PHE A 23 -9.23 -0.25 -1.52
C PHE A 23 -8.66 0.96 -0.77
N ALA A 24 -8.65 2.12 -1.41
CA ALA A 24 -8.29 3.40 -0.81
C ALA A 24 -9.15 3.69 0.42
N ASP A 25 -10.47 3.51 0.32
CA ASP A 25 -11.39 3.69 1.44
C ASP A 25 -11.12 2.69 2.58
N THR A 26 -10.76 1.45 2.25
CA THR A 26 -10.36 0.44 3.24
C THR A 26 -9.10 0.87 4.00
N LEU A 27 -8.08 1.37 3.30
CA LEU A 27 -6.84 1.86 3.94
C LEU A 27 -7.09 3.09 4.81
N MET A 28 -7.88 4.05 4.31
CA MET A 28 -8.24 5.25 5.07
C MET A 28 -9.08 4.90 6.30
N GLY A 29 -9.98 3.91 6.18
CA GLY A 29 -10.72 3.33 7.29
C GLY A 29 -9.80 2.69 8.33
N ALA A 30 -8.83 1.87 7.91
CA ALA A 30 -7.85 1.28 8.82
C ALA A 30 -6.99 2.34 9.52
N LEU A 31 -6.63 3.42 8.82
CA LEU A 31 -5.89 4.54 9.40
C LEU A 31 -6.64 5.21 10.55
N THR A 32 -7.97 5.18 10.60
CA THR A 32 -8.74 5.74 11.72
C THR A 32 -8.39 5.12 13.07
N TYR A 33 -7.89 3.89 13.09
CA TYR A 33 -7.42 3.22 14.28
C TYR A 33 -6.09 3.77 14.78
N CYS A 34 -5.19 4.12 13.85
CA CYS A 34 -3.84 4.61 14.15
C CYS A 34 -3.79 6.14 14.33
N GLU A 35 -4.66 6.87 13.63
CA GLU A 35 -4.76 8.32 13.66
C GLU A 35 -6.25 8.71 13.84
N PRO A 36 -6.70 8.87 15.10
CA PRO A 36 -8.09 9.19 15.42
C PRO A 36 -8.49 10.60 14.98
N ASP A 37 -7.55 11.55 14.92
CA ASP A 37 -7.83 12.92 14.51
C ASP A 37 -8.09 12.98 13.00
N GLU A 38 -9.33 13.29 12.64
CA GLU A 38 -9.75 13.41 11.25
C GLU A 38 -9.01 14.49 10.47
N ASN A 39 -8.61 15.58 11.13
CA ASN A 39 -7.83 16.65 10.52
C ASN A 39 -6.37 16.22 10.31
N ALA A 40 -5.96 15.17 11.01
CA ALA A 40 -4.67 14.55 10.85
C ALA A 40 -4.66 13.39 9.85
N ARG A 41 -5.80 12.97 9.30
CA ARG A 41 -5.84 11.92 8.26
C ARG A 41 -5.75 12.51 6.86
N SER A 42 -4.69 12.17 6.14
CA SER A 42 -4.58 12.50 4.71
C SER A 42 -3.72 11.47 3.99
N TRP A 43 -3.91 11.36 2.67
CA TRP A 43 -3.06 10.54 1.82
C TRP A 43 -1.58 10.89 1.95
N TYR A 44 -1.26 12.18 2.07
CA TYR A 44 0.11 12.64 2.29
C TYR A 44 0.72 12.10 3.58
N LYS A 45 -0.06 12.09 4.68
CA LYS A 45 0.44 11.57 5.95
C LYS A 45 0.55 10.04 5.94
N LEU A 46 -0.40 9.35 5.32
CA LEU A 46 -0.30 7.91 5.09
C LEU A 46 0.95 7.58 4.27
N TYR A 47 1.19 8.33 3.19
CA TYR A 47 2.39 8.19 2.36
C TYR A 47 3.67 8.34 3.17
N ARG A 48 3.79 9.44 3.95
CA ARG A 48 4.94 9.70 4.83
C ARG A 48 5.12 8.65 5.93
N HIS A 49 4.02 8.02 6.35
CA HIS A 49 4.05 6.95 7.33
C HIS A 49 4.51 5.62 6.73
N ILE A 50 4.27 5.42 5.43
CA ILE A 50 4.73 4.25 4.69
C ILE A 50 6.20 4.36 4.29
N ASP A 51 6.64 5.53 3.83
CA ASP A 51 8.03 5.91 3.50
C ASP A 51 8.91 5.88 4.76
N ALA A 52 9.24 4.67 5.21
CA ALA A 52 9.79 4.41 6.53
C ALA A 52 11.27 4.77 6.64
N ASP A 53 11.98 4.78 5.51
CA ASP A 53 13.37 5.20 5.42
C ASP A 53 13.55 6.68 5.05
N ASP A 54 12.44 7.41 4.87
CA ASP A 54 12.39 8.85 4.56
C ASP A 54 13.18 9.21 3.29
N ASN A 55 13.19 8.29 2.31
CA ASN A 55 13.89 8.50 1.04
C ASN A 55 13.02 9.25 0.01
N GLY A 56 11.75 9.54 0.36
CA GLY A 56 10.79 10.22 -0.51
C GLY A 56 10.20 9.30 -1.57
N ARG A 57 10.24 7.99 -1.34
CA ARG A 57 9.67 6.95 -2.20
C ARG A 57 9.07 5.89 -1.29
N VAL A 58 7.97 5.30 -1.75
CA VAL A 58 7.40 4.12 -1.12
C VAL A 58 7.73 2.93 -2.01
N GLU A 59 8.37 1.91 -1.44
CA GLU A 59 8.58 0.61 -2.08
C GLU A 59 7.54 -0.42 -1.60
N TYR A 60 7.30 -1.48 -2.38
CA TYR A 60 6.36 -2.54 -2.00
C TYR A 60 6.61 -3.15 -0.61
N PRO A 61 7.87 -3.46 -0.20
CA PRO A 61 8.12 -4.02 1.12
C PRO A 61 7.69 -3.09 2.26
N GLU A 62 7.79 -1.78 2.07
CA GLU A 62 7.41 -0.77 3.06
C GLU A 62 5.89 -0.68 3.18
N LEU A 63 5.19 -0.60 2.04
CA LEU A 63 3.73 -0.66 2.00
C LEU A 63 3.20 -1.92 2.68
N SER A 64 3.76 -3.08 2.31
CA SER A 64 3.37 -4.36 2.88
C SER A 64 3.58 -4.38 4.40
N ARG A 65 4.74 -3.92 4.87
CA ARG A 65 5.04 -3.83 6.30
C ARG A 65 4.03 -2.96 7.05
N VAL A 66 3.70 -1.77 6.54
CA VAL A 66 2.71 -0.90 7.20
C VAL A 66 1.33 -1.55 7.24
N VAL A 67 0.88 -2.14 6.14
CA VAL A 67 -0.43 -2.81 6.06
C VAL A 67 -0.52 -3.98 7.04
N ARG A 68 0.52 -4.82 7.13
CA ARG A 68 0.53 -6.00 8.00
C ARG A 68 0.76 -5.66 9.46
N ASP A 69 1.76 -4.84 9.76
CA ASP A 69 2.26 -4.67 11.11
C ASP A 69 1.60 -3.49 11.84
N GLN A 70 1.22 -2.44 11.11
CA GLN A 70 0.72 -1.20 11.71
C GLN A 70 -0.79 -1.05 11.57
N LEU A 71 -1.34 -1.33 10.39
CA LEU A 71 -2.79 -1.35 10.16
C LEU A 71 -3.44 -2.67 10.60
N ASN A 72 -2.64 -3.65 11.00
CA ASN A 72 -3.07 -4.97 11.49
C ASN A 72 -4.02 -5.70 10.52
N LEU A 73 -3.87 -5.47 9.22
CA LEU A 73 -4.62 -6.17 8.19
C LEU A 73 -3.90 -7.49 7.88
N SER A 74 -4.32 -8.57 8.54
CA SER A 74 -3.79 -9.92 8.29
C SER A 74 -4.04 -10.39 6.85
N THR A 75 -3.34 -11.43 6.40
CA THR A 75 -3.56 -12.03 5.07
C THR A 75 -4.96 -12.62 4.90
N SER A 76 -5.67 -12.93 6.00
CA SER A 76 -7.08 -13.35 5.94
C SER A 76 -8.03 -12.17 5.73
N ALA A 77 -7.72 -11.00 6.29
CA ALA A 77 -8.52 -9.79 6.13
C ALA A 77 -8.24 -9.09 4.79
N LEU A 78 -6.97 -9.13 4.37
CA LEU A 78 -6.50 -8.56 3.12
C LEU A 78 -5.49 -9.53 2.47
N PRO A 79 -5.91 -10.39 1.52
CA PRO A 79 -4.99 -11.32 0.88
C PRO A 79 -3.81 -10.63 0.19
N ASP A 80 -2.65 -11.29 0.15
CA ASP A 80 -1.44 -10.75 -0.49
C ASP A 80 -1.69 -10.42 -1.96
N GLU A 81 -2.46 -11.25 -2.67
CA GLU A 81 -2.82 -11.01 -4.07
C GLU A 81 -3.56 -9.70 -4.27
N VAL A 82 -4.43 -9.30 -3.33
CA VAL A 82 -5.16 -8.03 -3.40
C VAL A 82 -4.19 -6.86 -3.22
N LEU A 83 -3.30 -6.94 -2.23
CA LEU A 83 -2.28 -5.91 -2.01
C LEU A 83 -1.29 -5.81 -3.19
N GLN A 84 -0.93 -6.93 -3.80
CA GLN A 84 -0.09 -6.98 -5.00
C GLN A 84 -0.81 -6.40 -6.23
N SER A 85 -2.09 -6.70 -6.41
CA SER A 85 -2.93 -6.12 -7.47
C SER A 85 -2.98 -4.59 -7.37
N PHE A 86 -3.10 -4.07 -6.16
CA PHE A 86 -3.04 -2.64 -5.88
C PHE A 86 -1.65 -2.06 -6.19
N TRP A 87 -0.58 -2.73 -5.75
CA TRP A 87 0.80 -2.28 -6.05
C TRP A 87 1.07 -2.19 -7.55
N LEU A 88 0.69 -3.21 -8.33
CA LEU A 88 0.84 -3.22 -9.79
C LEU A 88 0.15 -2.03 -10.48
N LYS A 89 -0.91 -1.51 -9.86
CA LYS A 89 -1.66 -0.36 -10.36
C LYS A 89 -0.95 0.96 -10.02
N LEU A 90 -0.36 1.05 -8.82
CA LEU A 90 0.42 2.21 -8.38
C LEU A 90 1.76 2.33 -9.12
N ASP A 91 2.51 1.24 -9.22
CA ASP A 91 3.83 1.16 -9.88
C ASP A 91 3.69 0.75 -11.36
N ALA A 92 2.82 1.44 -12.09
CA ALA A 92 2.49 1.10 -13.48
C ALA A 92 3.71 1.22 -14.43
N ASP A 93 4.69 2.07 -14.08
CA ASP A 93 5.94 2.24 -14.81
C ASP A 93 7.01 1.19 -14.46
N ARG A 94 6.75 0.36 -13.44
CA ARG A 94 7.61 -0.73 -12.96
C ARG A 94 8.96 -0.23 -12.48
N SER A 95 9.00 0.97 -11.94
CA SER A 95 10.21 1.54 -11.33
C SER A 95 10.59 0.79 -10.06
N GLY A 96 9.63 0.17 -9.38
CA GLY A 96 9.80 -0.49 -8.08
C GLY A 96 9.44 0.42 -6.90
N TRP A 97 8.99 1.65 -7.16
CA TRP A 97 8.63 2.62 -6.14
C TRP A 97 7.54 3.60 -6.61
N VAL A 98 6.94 4.34 -5.69
CA VAL A 98 6.06 5.48 -6.01
C VAL A 98 6.45 6.74 -5.23
N SER A 99 6.37 7.89 -5.90
CA SER A 99 6.74 9.22 -5.36
C SER A 99 5.74 10.29 -5.73
#